data_AF-A0A1I0GUA6-F1
#
_entry.id   AF-A0A1I0GUA6-F1
#
_cell.length_a   1.000
_cell.length_b   1.000
_cell.length_c   1.000
_cell.angle_alpha   90.00
_cell.angle_beta   90.00
_cell.angle_gamma   90.00
#
_symmetry.space_group_name_H-M   'P 1'
#
loop_
_entity.id
_entity.type
_entity.pdbx_description
1 polymer ?
#
loop_
_entity_poly.entity_id
_entity_poly.type
_entity_poly.pdbx_seq_one_letter_code
_entity_poly.pdbx_strand_id
1 'polypeptide(L)' 'MQIDARTVVDAQTAYRAMEIFLEAFWNRGGQPEALTDLISWLPLAGEGQSADPAQWFDWLDALEKAIRERALRP' A
#
# COMPACT_ATOMS: atom_id res chain seq x y z
N MET A 1 8.39 7.69 10.22
CA MET A 1 7.16 8.28 10.79
C MET A 1 6.31 7.12 11.27
N GLN A 2 5.61 7.19 12.41
CA GLN A 2 4.76 6.07 12.82
C GLN A 2 3.49 6.09 11.96
N ILE A 3 3.37 5.12 11.04
CA ILE A 3 2.16 4.90 10.22
C ILE A 3 1.50 3.61 10.68
N ASP A 4 0.19 3.68 10.81
CA ASP A 4 -0.66 2.55 11.18
C ASP A 4 -2.02 2.63 10.48
N ALA A 5 -2.89 1.66 10.77
CA ALA A 5 -4.25 1.55 10.22
C ALA A 5 -5.14 2.80 10.43
N ARG A 6 -4.79 3.69 11.37
CA ARG A 6 -5.56 4.91 11.70
C ARG A 6 -5.01 6.17 11.04
N THR A 7 -3.97 6.03 10.21
CA THR A 7 -3.35 7.16 9.51
C THR A 7 -4.33 7.75 8.49
N VAL A 8 -4.57 9.06 8.56
CA VAL A 8 -5.44 9.79 7.62
C VAL A 8 -4.59 10.49 6.56
N VAL A 9 -4.95 10.30 5.29
CA VAL A 9 -4.28 10.91 4.13
C VAL A 9 -5.32 11.50 3.17
N ASP A 10 -4.93 12.48 2.35
CA ASP A 10 -5.78 12.96 1.25
C ASP A 10 -5.81 11.98 0.07
N ALA A 11 -6.75 12.19 -0.85
CA ALA A 11 -6.97 11.31 -2.00
C ALA A 11 -5.75 11.21 -2.93
N GLN A 12 -4.97 12.29 -3.11
CA GLN A 12 -3.79 12.27 -3.97
C GLN A 12 -2.67 11.44 -3.35
N THR A 13 -2.46 11.60 -2.05
CA THR A 13 -1.48 10.81 -1.28
C THR A 13 -1.86 9.33 -1.28
N ALA A 14 -3.15 9.02 -1.10
CA ALA A 14 -3.65 7.64 -1.16
C ALA A 14 -3.47 7.00 -2.55
N TYR A 15 -3.78 7.74 -3.62
CA TYR A 15 -3.57 7.26 -4.99
C TYR A 15 -2.08 7.01 -5.26
N ARG A 16 -1.21 7.93 -4.82
CA ARG A 16 0.25 7.76 -4.98
C ARG A 16 0.77 6.54 -4.20
N ALA A 17 0.24 6.28 -3.00
CA ALA A 17 0.57 5.07 -2.25
C ALA A 17 0.16 3.79 -3.00
N MET A 18 -1.01 3.79 -3.66
CA MET A 18 -1.44 2.67 -4.50
C MET A 18 -0.46 2.42 -5.67
N GLU A 19 -0.02 3.45 -6.36
CA GLU A 19 0.99 3.31 -7.42
C GLU A 19 2.28 2.68 -6.89
N ILE A 20 2.81 3.19 -5.78
CA ILE A 20 4.04 2.71 -5.15
C ILE A 20 3.89 1.24 -4.71
N PHE A 21 2.73 0.87 -4.16
CA PHE A 21 2.42 -0.49 -3.75
C PHE A 21 2.43 -1.47 -4.94
N LEU A 22 1.79 -1.10 -6.05
CA LEU A 22 1.75 -1.92 -7.27
C LEU A 22 3.12 -2.01 -7.95
N GLU A 23 3.88 -0.91 -7.98
CA GLU A 23 5.26 -0.90 -8.45
C GLU A 23 6.15 -1.83 -7.60
N ALA A 24 5.98 -1.83 -6.28
CA ALA A 24 6.72 -2.72 -5.38
C ALA A 24 6.39 -4.20 -5.61
N PHE A 25 5.12 -4.54 -5.84
CA PHE A 25 4.70 -5.88 -6.27
C PHE A 25 5.42 -6.29 -7.57
N TRP A 26 5.41 -5.43 -8.59
CA TRP A 26 6.05 -5.71 -9.87
C TRP A 26 7.57 -5.89 -9.76
N ASN A 27 8.24 -5.00 -9.03
CA ASN A 27 9.70 -5.01 -8.86
C ASN A 27 10.22 -6.26 -8.12
N ARG A 28 9.37 -6.98 -7.37
CA ARG A 28 9.72 -8.25 -6.71
C ARG A 28 9.49 -9.48 -7.58
N GLY A 29 9.21 -9.28 -8.87
CA GLY A 29 8.95 -10.36 -9.82
C GLY A 29 7.47 -10.70 -9.97
N GLY A 30 6.57 -9.80 -9.54
CA GLY A 30 5.14 -9.94 -9.78
C GLY A 30 4.84 -10.24 -11.26
N GLN A 31 3.81 -11.05 -11.48
CA GLN A 31 3.36 -11.45 -12.81
C GLN A 31 1.88 -11.07 -12.98
N PRO A 32 1.38 -10.86 -14.21
CA PRO A 32 -0.02 -10.57 -14.45
C PRO A 32 -0.96 -11.61 -13.84
N GLU A 33 -0.59 -12.88 -13.84
CA GLU A 33 -1.38 -13.98 -13.29
C GLU A 33 -1.49 -13.88 -11.76
N ALA A 34 -0.41 -13.45 -11.10
CA ALA A 34 -0.35 -13.26 -9.65
C ALA A 34 -1.11 -12.01 -9.17
N LEU A 35 -1.57 -11.14 -10.08
CA LEU A 35 -2.40 -9.98 -9.73
C LEU A 35 -3.75 -10.42 -9.15
N THR A 36 -4.30 -11.54 -9.62
CA THR A 36 -5.58 -12.07 -9.11
C THR A 36 -5.42 -12.50 -7.65
N ASP A 37 -4.31 -13.15 -7.32
CA ASP A 37 -3.98 -13.54 -5.95
C ASP A 37 -3.80 -12.30 -5.08
N LEU A 38 -3.02 -11.31 -5.53
CA LEU A 38 -2.83 -10.03 -4.82
C LEU A 38 -4.18 -9.38 -4.47
N ILE A 39 -5.11 -9.34 -5.43
CA ILE A 39 -6.43 -8.73 -5.24
C ILE A 39 -7.29 -9.57 -4.29
N SER A 40 -7.17 -10.90 -4.31
CA SER A 40 -7.95 -11.78 -3.42
C SER A 40 -7.65 -11.58 -1.93
N TRP A 41 -6.47 -11.06 -1.60
CA TRP A 41 -6.03 -10.76 -0.23
C TRP A 41 -6.27 -9.31 0.21
N LEU A 42 -6.69 -8.42 -0.71
CA LEU A 42 -7.06 -7.03 -0.39
C LEU A 42 -8.25 -6.86 0.55
N PRO A 43 -9.27 -7.74 0.60
CA PRO A 43 -10.39 -7.58 1.52
C PRO A 43 -9.89 -7.43 2.96
N LEU A 44 -10.44 -6.44 3.66
CA LEU A 44 -10.09 -6.19 5.06
C LEU A 44 -10.56 -7.37 5.92
N ALA A 45 -9.64 -7.94 6.69
CA ALA A 45 -9.93 -8.82 7.81
C ALA A 45 -10.48 -8.01 9.00
N GLY A 46 -10.86 -8.69 10.07
CA GLY A 46 -11.66 -8.12 11.18
C GLY A 46 -11.14 -6.78 11.73
N GLU A 47 -9.83 -6.64 11.96
CA GLU A 47 -9.24 -5.40 12.52
C GLU A 47 -8.98 -4.29 11.49
N GLY A 48 -9.48 -4.41 10.25
CA GLY A 48 -9.27 -3.40 9.21
C GLY A 48 -7.90 -3.48 8.54
N GLN A 49 -7.25 -4.64 8.57
CA GLN A 49 -5.96 -4.93 7.92
C GLN A 49 -6.18 -5.94 6.79
N SER A 50 -5.22 -6.06 5.86
CA SER A 50 -5.26 -7.13 4.84
C SER A 50 -5.28 -8.51 5.51
N ALA A 51 -5.90 -9.49 4.84
CA ALA A 51 -5.84 -10.89 5.24
C ALA A 51 -4.42 -11.48 5.14
N ASP A 52 -3.52 -10.85 4.37
CA ASP A 52 -2.10 -11.15 4.32
C ASP A 52 -1.30 -10.07 5.11
N PRO A 53 -0.68 -10.42 6.25
CA PRO A 53 0.15 -9.49 7.01
C PRO A 53 1.31 -8.89 6.21
N ALA A 54 1.92 -9.64 5.29
CA ALA A 54 3.03 -9.12 4.48
C ALA A 54 2.53 -8.04 3.51
N GLN A 55 1.39 -8.30 2.86
CA GLN A 55 0.73 -7.33 1.99
C GLN A 55 0.33 -6.06 2.77
N TRP A 56 -0.10 -6.20 4.02
CA TRP A 56 -0.39 -5.05 4.88
C TRP A 56 0.84 -4.19 5.16
N PHE A 57 1.99 -4.79 5.50
CA PHE A 57 3.23 -4.03 5.70
C PHE A 57 3.70 -3.34 4.43
N ASP A 58 3.59 -4.00 3.27
CA ASP A 58 3.91 -3.39 1.98
C ASP A 58 3.05 -2.15 1.69
N TRP A 59 1.76 -2.18 2.08
CA TRP A 59 0.88 -1.03 1.98
C TRP A 59 1.30 0.11 2.90
N LEU A 60 1.66 -0.17 4.16
CA LEU A 60 2.15 0.85 5.10
C LEU A 60 3.45 1.51 4.61
N ASP A 61 4.37 0.72 4.05
CA ASP A 61 5.60 1.23 3.44
C ASP A 61 5.32 2.15 2.24
N ALA A 62 4.34 1.79 1.41
CA ALA A 62 3.92 2.61 0.28
C ALA A 62 3.28 3.93 0.74
N LEU A 63 2.45 3.91 1.79
CA LEU A 63 1.91 5.11 2.43
C LEU A 63 3.02 6.01 2.99
N GLU A 64 4.04 5.44 3.63
CA GLU A 64 5.16 6.24 4.16
C GLU A 64 5.90 6.98 3.06
N LYS A 65 6.18 6.29 1.96
CA LYS A 65 6.84 6.88 0.80
C LYS A 65 5.99 7.99 0.19
N ALA A 66 4.70 7.75 -0.03
CA ALA A 66 3.79 8.75 -0.61
C ALA A 66 3.68 10.02 0.27
N ILE A 67 3.55 9.86 1.59
CA ILE A 67 3.48 11.02 2.50
C ILE A 67 4.80 11.81 2.49
N ARG A 68 5.95 11.11 2.47
CA ARG A 68 7.26 11.78 2.36
C ARG A 68 7.42 12.52 1.03
N GLU A 69 7.03 11.92 -0.09
CA GLU A 69 7.06 12.58 -1.41
C GLU A 69 6.22 13.85 -1.42
N ARG A 70 5.00 13.81 -0.86
CA ARG A 70 4.14 14.98 -0.73
C ARG A 70 4.78 16.06 0.14
N ALA A 71 5.35 15.71 1.30
CA ALA A 71 5.97 16.69 2.19
C ALA A 71 7.18 17.40 1.56
N LEU A 72 7.82 16.77 0.56
CA LEU A 72 8.95 17.32 -0.18
C LEU A 72 8.55 18.16 -1.40
N ARG A 73 7.27 18.16 -1.81
CA ARG A 73 6.74 19.01 -2.88
C ARG A 73 5.91 20.15 -2.25
N PRO A 74 6.48 21.37 -2.10
CA PRO A 74 5.78 22.52 -1.55
C PRO A 74 4.62 22.99 -2.44
#